data_AF-A0A150QYQ5-F1
#
_entry.id   AF-A0A150QYQ5-F1
#
_cell.length_a   1.000
_cell.length_b   1.000
_cell.length_c   1.000
_cell.angle_alpha   90.00
_cell.angle_beta   90.00
_cell.angle_gamma   90.00
#
_symmetry.space_group_name_H-M   'P 1'
#
loop_
_entity.id
_entity.type
_entity.pdbx_description
1 polymer ?
#
loop_
_entity_poly.entity_id
_entity_poly.type
_entity_poly.pdbx_seq_one_letter_code
_entity_poly.pdbx_strand_id
1 'polypeptide(L)'
;MAVPIPGARLDGGQPFSPKTTSSPRRARRRSPGALRGAGLLALALLAGCGGATGAAPAETPAPGPAPAAKEPFNLEKALAREADDLPAREIRAADWSARAFGAAEPKIEQKEKLVALSIPLGTASQVECFVYNTMLDSGEVMRNFIELLDPEKLDVARIIPWEISVHRESPAVFVQALYFTQTGAGKAAGLLKIALHADKAHPIACLHDEVGYVRTFERLAKGLFDSFDSKSAAAEPEYTDTVILRLDKLPVGFETSDLFKGEDGQRRWLSRSATFIPRDPKSLHIEDEASNVLIDPEGRIKGGVWVETSQGEVSHRIELSQKKNFQYGYAGEVEGKKVQGTISLATKAWLASPVATASELARLLKKKGAFDLKQQEYMPSVDPTKPIDVQYLRDASGSVTVNMSATRLVGSLAPDGRPEAFEVSAGPPRLTLQRAYVRGKL
;
A
#
# COMPACT_ATOMS: atom_id res chain seq x y z
N MET A 1 1.95 0.31 -13.84
CA MET A 1 1.12 1.29 -14.58
C MET A 1 -0.18 1.39 -13.79
N ALA A 2 -0.33 2.42 -12.96
CA ALA A 2 -1.47 2.53 -12.04
C ALA A 2 -2.80 2.54 -12.81
N VAL A 3 -3.70 1.62 -12.47
CA VAL A 3 -5.06 1.60 -12.99
C VAL A 3 -5.83 2.70 -12.26
N PRO A 4 -6.35 3.73 -12.95
CA PRO A 4 -7.15 4.75 -12.27
C PRO A 4 -8.41 4.09 -11.71
N ILE A 5 -8.63 4.16 -10.39
CA ILE A 5 -9.85 3.68 -9.74
C ILE A 5 -11.04 4.51 -10.24
N PRO A 6 -11.95 3.96 -11.08
CA PRO A 6 -13.13 4.69 -11.50
C PRO A 6 -14.08 4.77 -10.30
N GLY A 7 -14.29 5.98 -9.78
CA GLY A 7 -15.11 6.27 -8.59
C GLY A 7 -14.39 7.04 -7.46
N ALA A 8 -13.08 7.22 -7.55
CA ALA A 8 -12.26 7.97 -6.57
C ALA A 8 -12.06 9.46 -6.92
N ARG A 9 -12.73 10.00 -7.96
CA ARG A 9 -12.67 11.44 -8.23
C ARG A 9 -13.43 12.18 -7.13
N LEU A 10 -12.69 13.01 -6.39
CA LEU A 10 -13.23 13.98 -5.43
C LEU A 10 -13.93 15.16 -6.13
N ASP A 11 -13.82 15.26 -7.45
CA ASP A 11 -14.43 16.34 -8.22
C ASP A 11 -15.83 15.96 -8.73
N GLY A 12 -16.85 16.59 -8.14
CA GLY A 12 -18.12 16.96 -8.78
C GLY A 12 -19.06 15.83 -9.24
N GLY A 13 -20.26 15.79 -8.65
CA GLY A 13 -21.22 14.70 -8.83
C GLY A 13 -21.78 14.49 -10.24
N GLN A 14 -21.83 13.22 -10.65
CA GLN A 14 -23.01 12.54 -11.21
C GLN A 14 -22.67 11.08 -11.50
N PRO A 15 -23.49 10.09 -11.09
CA PRO A 15 -23.30 8.71 -11.51
C PRO A 15 -23.73 8.56 -12.98
N PHE A 16 -22.76 8.43 -13.89
CA PHE A 16 -23.04 8.06 -15.27
C PHE A 16 -23.49 6.59 -15.35
N SER A 17 -24.77 6.36 -15.66
CA SER A 17 -25.25 5.07 -16.19
C SER A 17 -24.75 4.87 -17.62
N PRO A 18 -24.05 3.78 -17.95
CA PRO A 18 -23.73 3.47 -19.34
C PRO A 18 -24.98 2.91 -20.03
N LYS A 19 -25.68 3.74 -20.80
CA LYS A 19 -26.61 3.24 -21.82
C LYS A 19 -25.81 2.66 -22.96
N THR A 20 -26.00 1.37 -23.18
CA THR A 20 -25.61 0.60 -24.35
C THR A 20 -26.29 1.17 -25.60
N THR A 21 -25.49 1.58 -26.59
CA THR A 21 -25.90 1.60 -27.99
C THR A 21 -24.81 0.99 -28.85
N SER A 22 -25.08 -0.22 -29.30
CA SER A 22 -24.38 -0.88 -30.39
C SER A 22 -24.75 -0.21 -31.72
N SER A 23 -23.76 0.08 -32.55
CA SER A 23 -23.96 0.02 -34.00
C SER A 23 -22.64 -0.20 -34.76
N PRO A 24 -22.63 -1.01 -35.83
CA PRO A 24 -21.42 -1.52 -36.48
C PRO A 24 -21.04 -0.69 -37.70
N ARG A 25 -19.74 -0.43 -37.93
CA ARG A 25 -19.25 -0.04 -39.27
C ARG A 25 -17.90 -0.66 -39.64
N ARG A 26 -18.03 -1.66 -40.52
CA ARG A 26 -17.20 -2.01 -41.69
C ARG A 26 -15.77 -1.47 -41.79
N ALA A 27 -14.85 -2.43 -41.72
CA ALA A 27 -13.87 -2.79 -42.74
C ALA A 27 -13.54 -1.77 -43.85
N ARG A 28 -12.25 -1.42 -43.94
CA ARG A 28 -11.53 -1.36 -45.22
C ARG A 28 -10.09 -1.86 -45.06
N ARG A 29 -9.78 -2.86 -45.90
CA ARG A 29 -8.47 -3.43 -46.19
C ARG A 29 -7.46 -2.35 -46.62
N ARG A 30 -6.19 -2.54 -46.23
CA ARG A 30 -5.03 -2.60 -47.13
C ARG A 30 -3.81 -3.16 -46.35
N SER A 31 -3.34 -4.33 -46.75
CA SER A 31 -1.98 -4.86 -46.51
C SER A 31 -1.13 -4.58 -47.77
N PRO A 32 0.15 -4.97 -47.86
CA PRO A 32 1.19 -5.17 -46.84
C PRO A 32 2.47 -4.36 -47.15
N GLY A 33 3.37 -4.23 -46.18
CA GLY A 33 4.72 -3.69 -46.40
C GLY A 33 5.71 -4.35 -45.46
N ALA A 34 6.45 -5.34 -45.97
CA ALA A 34 7.57 -5.97 -45.31
C ALA A 34 8.81 -5.06 -45.39
N LEU A 35 9.61 -5.00 -44.32
CA LEU A 35 11.04 -4.68 -44.25
C LEU A 35 11.44 -4.85 -42.77
N ARG A 36 11.99 -6.00 -42.35
CA ARG A 36 13.43 -6.32 -42.31
C ARG A 36 14.31 -5.11 -41.95
N GLY A 37 14.88 -5.15 -40.75
CA GLY A 37 15.91 -4.21 -40.31
C GLY A 37 16.46 -4.58 -38.94
N ALA A 38 17.32 -5.60 -38.90
CA ALA A 38 18.21 -5.88 -37.78
C ALA A 38 19.30 -4.80 -37.73
N GLY A 39 19.45 -4.13 -36.59
CA GLY A 39 20.49 -3.14 -36.33
C GLY A 39 21.44 -3.63 -35.24
N LEU A 40 22.47 -4.35 -35.66
CA LEU A 40 23.67 -4.65 -34.88
C LEU A 40 24.48 -3.36 -34.68
N LEU A 41 24.74 -2.97 -33.42
CA LEU A 41 25.74 -1.96 -33.10
C LEU A 41 27.13 -2.60 -33.15
N ALA A 42 27.91 -2.21 -34.16
CA ALA A 42 29.30 -2.61 -34.33
C ALA A 42 30.22 -1.73 -33.47
N LEU A 43 31.07 -2.37 -32.66
CA LEU A 43 32.24 -1.75 -32.03
C LEU A 43 33.28 -1.43 -33.11
N ALA A 44 33.69 -0.17 -33.19
CA ALA A 44 34.81 0.28 -34.01
C ALA A 44 36.14 -0.08 -33.34
N LEU A 45 36.91 -0.96 -33.98
CA LEU A 45 38.31 -1.23 -33.72
C LEU A 45 39.16 -0.13 -34.39
N LEU A 46 39.86 0.67 -33.59
CA LEU A 46 40.93 1.55 -34.07
C LEU A 46 42.25 0.79 -34.01
N ALA A 47 42.77 0.46 -35.19
CA ALA A 47 44.13 0.02 -35.41
C ALA A 47 45.07 1.24 -35.43
N GLY A 48 46.02 1.29 -34.51
CA GLY A 48 47.15 2.22 -34.53
C GLY A 48 48.45 1.46 -34.56
N CYS A 49 49.10 1.43 -35.73
CA CYS A 49 50.48 0.98 -35.90
C CYS A 49 51.41 2.10 -35.44
N GLY A 50 52.41 1.79 -34.62
CA GLY A 50 53.42 2.76 -34.20
C GLY A 50 54.65 2.13 -33.55
N GLY A 51 55.73 2.04 -34.33
CA GLY A 51 57.11 2.27 -33.89
C GLY A 51 57.71 1.38 -32.81
N ALA A 52 58.43 0.33 -33.23
CA ALA A 52 59.41 -0.34 -32.39
C ALA A 52 60.75 0.43 -32.42
N THR A 53 61.14 1.02 -31.29
CA THR A 53 62.52 1.43 -31.00
C THR A 53 62.98 0.67 -29.78
N GLY A 54 64.06 -0.12 -29.95
CA GLY A 54 64.61 -1.00 -28.94
C GLY A 54 65.10 -0.24 -27.70
N ALA A 55 64.56 -0.62 -26.56
CA ALA A 55 65.09 -0.29 -25.24
C ALA A 55 65.61 -1.58 -24.59
N ALA A 56 66.73 -1.47 -23.89
CA ALA A 56 67.42 -2.53 -23.18
C ALA A 56 66.51 -3.31 -22.21
N PRO A 57 66.81 -4.59 -21.89
CA PRO A 57 65.99 -5.37 -20.99
C PRO A 57 66.05 -4.78 -19.58
N ALA A 58 64.94 -4.18 -19.15
CA ALA A 58 64.73 -3.77 -17.76
C ALA A 58 64.55 -5.03 -16.89
N GLU A 59 65.27 -5.06 -15.76
CA GLU A 59 65.11 -6.08 -14.72
C GLU A 59 63.63 -6.30 -14.39
N THR A 60 63.22 -7.56 -14.33
CA THR A 60 61.88 -7.96 -13.94
C THR A 60 61.60 -7.42 -12.54
N PRO A 61 60.58 -6.56 -12.34
CA PRO A 61 60.22 -6.09 -11.01
C PRO A 61 59.91 -7.30 -10.14
N ALA A 62 60.50 -7.35 -8.94
CA ALA A 62 60.20 -8.38 -7.96
C ALA A 62 58.68 -8.51 -7.77
N PRO A 63 58.13 -9.73 -7.63
CA PRO A 63 56.71 -9.94 -7.40
C PRO A 63 56.27 -9.09 -6.22
N GLY A 64 55.35 -8.15 -6.47
CA GLY A 64 54.73 -7.38 -5.40
C GLY A 64 54.12 -8.33 -4.36
N PRO A 65 54.08 -7.94 -3.08
CA PRO A 65 53.49 -8.78 -2.03
C PRO A 65 52.09 -9.21 -2.43
N ALA A 66 51.80 -10.50 -2.28
CA ALA A 66 50.49 -11.07 -2.57
C ALA A 66 49.40 -10.21 -1.90
N PRO A 67 48.33 -9.85 -2.61
CA PRO A 67 47.27 -9.03 -2.04
C PRO A 67 46.79 -9.67 -0.75
N ALA A 68 46.82 -8.89 0.34
CA ALA A 68 46.38 -9.34 1.65
C ALA A 68 45.02 -10.04 1.52
N ALA A 69 44.91 -11.24 2.09
CA ALA A 69 43.69 -12.01 2.06
C ALA A 69 42.54 -11.13 2.57
N LYS A 70 41.56 -10.85 1.70
CA LYS A 70 40.36 -10.11 2.09
C LYS A 70 39.69 -10.90 3.22
N GLU A 71 39.45 -10.23 4.35
CA GLU A 71 38.69 -10.82 5.45
C GLU A 71 37.37 -11.42 4.90
N PRO A 72 36.95 -12.60 5.41
CA PRO A 72 35.72 -13.22 4.96
C PRO A 72 34.53 -12.28 5.25
N PHE A 73 33.61 -12.18 4.28
CA PHE A 73 32.42 -11.35 4.42
C PHE A 73 31.60 -11.78 5.65
N ASN A 74 31.45 -10.87 6.60
CA ASN A 74 30.60 -11.06 7.78
C ASN A 74 29.26 -10.35 7.57
N LEU A 75 28.21 -11.14 7.26
CA LEU A 75 26.87 -10.63 7.00
C LEU A 75 26.28 -9.89 8.20
N GLU A 76 26.50 -10.38 9.43
CA GLU A 76 25.98 -9.77 10.65
C GLU A 76 26.57 -8.37 10.86
N LYS A 77 27.89 -8.24 10.73
CA LYS A 77 28.57 -6.94 10.80
C LYS A 77 28.11 -5.99 9.69
N ALA A 78 27.86 -6.51 8.48
CA ALA A 78 27.37 -5.71 7.36
C ALA A 78 25.92 -5.22 7.60
N LEU A 79 25.06 -6.06 8.17
CA LEU A 79 23.68 -5.72 8.53
C LEU A 79 23.60 -4.74 9.70
N ALA A 80 24.58 -4.74 10.60
CA ALA A 80 24.64 -3.85 11.75
C ALA A 80 25.14 -2.43 11.43
N ARG A 81 25.57 -2.14 10.19
CA ARG A 81 26.02 -0.80 9.79
C ARG A 81 24.89 0.21 9.94
N GLU A 82 25.20 1.38 10.48
CA GLU A 82 24.28 2.52 10.54
C GLU A 82 25.09 3.80 10.30
N ALA A 83 24.44 4.86 9.81
CA ALA A 83 25.08 6.16 9.70
C ALA A 83 25.01 6.89 11.04
N ASP A 84 26.01 7.73 11.30
CA ASP A 84 25.96 8.72 12.36
C ASP A 84 24.79 9.71 12.15
N ASP A 85 24.61 10.65 13.06
CA ASP A 85 23.54 11.64 12.93
C ASP A 85 23.72 12.50 11.66
N LEU A 86 22.77 12.36 10.75
CA LEU A 86 22.72 13.10 9.50
C LEU A 86 21.95 14.42 9.71
N PRO A 87 22.41 15.55 9.17
CA PRO A 87 21.71 16.82 9.30
C PRO A 87 20.38 16.80 8.56
N ALA A 88 19.36 17.46 9.13
CA ALA A 88 18.10 17.70 8.44
C ALA A 88 18.31 18.68 7.28
N ARG A 89 17.85 18.30 6.09
CA ARG A 89 17.88 19.11 4.87
C ARG A 89 16.45 19.43 4.47
N GLU A 90 16.18 20.71 4.25
CA GLU A 90 14.90 21.14 3.74
C GLU A 90 14.79 20.81 2.25
N ILE A 91 13.63 20.28 1.87
CA ILE A 91 13.27 19.94 0.49
C ILE A 91 12.05 20.78 0.16
N ARG A 92 12.11 21.52 -0.95
CA ARG A 92 10.96 22.23 -1.51
C ARG A 92 10.81 21.85 -2.96
N ALA A 93 9.63 21.39 -3.35
CA ALA A 93 9.32 21.05 -4.73
C ALA A 93 7.83 21.21 -4.98
N ALA A 94 7.47 21.68 -6.19
CA ALA A 94 6.09 21.99 -6.55
C ALA A 94 5.40 22.89 -5.49
N ASP A 95 4.30 22.40 -4.91
CA ASP A 95 3.45 23.07 -3.92
C ASP A 95 3.60 22.48 -2.50
N TRP A 96 4.68 21.73 -2.26
CA TRP A 96 4.95 21.08 -0.98
C TRP A 96 6.39 21.30 -0.50
N SER A 97 6.60 21.04 0.79
CA SER A 97 7.89 21.08 1.45
C SER A 97 8.03 19.92 2.43
N ALA A 98 9.25 19.50 2.70
CA ALA A 98 9.54 18.46 3.68
C ALA A 98 10.97 18.62 4.22
N ARG A 99 11.35 17.78 5.17
CA ARG A 99 12.72 17.66 5.68
C ARG A 99 13.16 16.20 5.60
N ALA A 100 14.34 15.96 5.05
CA ALA A 100 14.97 14.64 5.07
C ALA A 100 16.36 14.72 5.70
N PHE A 101 16.75 13.68 6.41
CA PHE A 101 18.09 13.57 6.96
C PHE A 101 19.04 13.04 5.89
N GLY A 102 20.12 13.76 5.57
CA GLY A 102 21.03 13.39 4.49
C GLY A 102 22.42 13.97 4.64
N ALA A 103 23.44 13.24 4.17
CA ALA A 103 24.84 13.65 4.21
C ALA A 103 25.13 14.87 3.31
N ALA A 104 24.37 15.00 2.22
CA ALA A 104 24.47 16.12 1.28
C ALA A 104 23.08 16.60 0.84
N GLU A 105 23.03 17.65 0.01
CA GLU A 105 21.78 18.18 -0.53
C GLU A 105 21.07 17.14 -1.41
N PRO A 106 19.75 16.93 -1.23
CA PRO A 106 18.98 16.05 -2.10
C PRO A 106 18.90 16.57 -3.54
N LYS A 107 19.00 15.66 -4.51
CA LYS A 107 18.67 15.98 -5.91
C LYS A 107 17.16 15.86 -6.10
N ILE A 108 16.56 16.78 -6.85
CA ILE A 108 15.12 16.84 -7.09
C ILE A 108 14.88 16.83 -8.60
N GLU A 109 14.11 15.85 -9.07
CA GLU A 109 13.70 15.72 -10.46
C GLU A 109 12.17 15.76 -10.56
N GLN A 110 11.63 16.81 -11.20
CA GLN A 110 10.20 16.87 -11.49
C GLN A 110 9.87 16.00 -12.70
N LYS A 111 8.91 15.10 -12.54
CA LYS A 111 8.34 14.26 -13.61
C LYS A 111 6.84 14.53 -13.70
N GLU A 112 6.21 14.11 -14.80
CA GLU A 112 4.80 14.45 -15.09
C GLU A 112 3.83 14.05 -13.96
N LYS A 113 4.07 12.90 -13.30
CA LYS A 113 3.15 12.33 -12.30
C LYS A 113 3.74 12.22 -10.90
N LEU A 114 5.00 12.58 -10.73
CA LEU A 114 5.71 12.46 -9.46
C LEU A 114 6.93 13.39 -9.42
N VAL A 115 7.42 13.64 -8.23
CA VAL A 115 8.74 14.23 -7.99
C VAL A 115 9.66 13.14 -7.46
N ALA A 116 10.78 12.91 -8.14
CA ALA A 116 11.81 12.00 -7.67
C ALA A 116 12.86 12.76 -6.85
N LEU A 117 13.24 12.20 -5.71
CA LEU A 117 14.20 12.74 -4.77
C LEU A 117 15.32 11.72 -4.60
N SER A 118 16.57 12.15 -4.74
CA SER A 118 17.72 11.33 -4.42
C SER A 118 18.45 11.93 -3.22
N ILE A 119 18.43 11.24 -2.09
CA ILE A 119 18.95 11.73 -0.80
C ILE A 119 20.21 10.94 -0.43
N PRO A 120 21.41 11.56 -0.47
CA PRO A 120 22.66 10.88 -0.15
C PRO A 120 22.76 10.55 1.34
N LEU A 121 23.11 9.30 1.69
CA LEU A 121 23.40 8.89 3.07
C LEU A 121 24.89 8.99 3.44
N GLY A 122 25.75 9.34 2.48
CA GLY A 122 27.21 9.25 2.65
C GLY A 122 27.75 7.82 2.51
N THR A 123 26.96 6.92 1.91
CA THR A 123 27.30 5.51 1.66
C THR A 123 27.44 5.25 0.15
N ALA A 124 27.53 3.99 -0.25
CA ALA A 124 27.67 3.62 -1.66
C ALA A 124 26.37 3.85 -2.47
N SER A 125 25.22 3.87 -1.80
CA SER A 125 23.92 4.12 -2.41
C SER A 125 23.21 5.30 -1.77
N GLN A 126 22.26 5.88 -2.51
CA GLN A 126 21.40 6.97 -2.03
C GLN A 126 19.99 6.43 -1.81
N VAL A 127 19.21 7.14 -0.99
CA VAL A 127 17.77 6.85 -0.87
C VAL A 127 17.03 7.52 -2.01
N GLU A 128 16.27 6.74 -2.78
CA GLU A 128 15.38 7.27 -3.82
C GLU A 128 13.97 7.37 -3.25
N CYS A 129 13.39 8.56 -3.24
CA CYS A 129 11.99 8.77 -2.85
C CYS A 129 11.18 9.33 -4.02
N PHE A 130 9.92 8.93 -4.12
CA PHE A 130 8.98 9.35 -5.15
C PHE A 130 7.75 9.93 -4.45
N VAL A 131 7.50 11.22 -4.64
CA VAL A 131 6.30 11.91 -4.17
C VAL A 131 5.31 11.96 -5.32
N TYR A 132 4.20 11.24 -5.19
CA TYR A 132 3.19 11.18 -6.23
C TYR A 132 2.14 12.28 -6.04
N ASN A 133 1.41 12.61 -7.11
CA ASN A 133 0.31 13.58 -7.09
C ASN A 133 -1.08 12.93 -7.13
N THR A 134 -1.11 11.59 -7.05
CA THR A 134 -2.32 10.79 -7.09
C THR A 134 -2.20 9.68 -6.06
N MET A 135 -3.34 9.29 -5.50
CA MET A 135 -3.44 8.15 -4.59
C MET A 135 -2.93 6.87 -5.27
N LEU A 136 -2.26 6.02 -4.49
CA LEU A 136 -1.72 4.74 -4.95
C LEU A 136 -2.28 3.58 -4.12
N ASP A 137 -2.41 2.43 -4.77
CA ASP A 137 -2.65 1.15 -4.10
C ASP A 137 -1.35 0.70 -3.45
N SER A 138 -1.36 0.57 -2.13
CA SER A 138 -0.14 0.49 -1.33
C SER A 138 0.56 -0.86 -1.48
N GLY A 139 -0.22 -1.92 -1.54
CA GLY A 139 0.21 -3.26 -1.88
C GLY A 139 0.79 -3.33 -3.29
N GLU A 140 0.10 -2.78 -4.30
CA GLU A 140 0.61 -2.77 -5.68
C GLU A 140 1.99 -2.08 -5.78
N VAL A 141 2.16 -0.92 -5.14
CA VAL A 141 3.45 -0.21 -5.12
C VAL A 141 4.55 -1.06 -4.48
N MET A 142 4.28 -1.64 -3.31
CA MET A 142 5.22 -2.52 -2.60
C MET A 142 5.58 -3.75 -3.43
N ARG A 143 4.60 -4.40 -4.07
CA ARG A 143 4.80 -5.53 -4.96
C ARG A 143 5.70 -5.14 -6.13
N ASN A 144 5.39 -4.04 -6.82
CA ASN A 144 6.16 -3.58 -7.97
C ASN A 144 7.64 -3.31 -7.61
N PHE A 145 7.94 -2.85 -6.39
CA PHE A 145 9.32 -2.69 -5.93
C PHE A 145 10.00 -4.00 -5.56
N ILE A 146 9.27 -4.94 -4.94
CA ILE A 146 9.78 -6.28 -4.67
C ILE A 146 10.10 -7.00 -5.99
N GLU A 147 9.27 -6.85 -7.01
CA GLU A 147 9.45 -7.45 -8.34
C GLU A 147 10.65 -6.89 -9.12
N LEU A 148 11.22 -5.75 -8.69
CA LEU A 148 12.52 -5.30 -9.21
C LEU A 148 13.64 -6.29 -8.86
N LEU A 149 13.45 -7.10 -7.82
CA LEU A 149 14.33 -8.22 -7.49
C LEU A 149 14.01 -9.39 -8.41
N ASP A 150 14.65 -9.39 -9.58
CA ASP A 150 14.51 -10.46 -10.56
C ASP A 150 15.00 -11.80 -9.98
N PRO A 151 14.11 -12.78 -9.72
CA PRO A 151 14.48 -14.05 -9.11
C PRO A 151 15.35 -14.93 -10.02
N GLU A 152 15.43 -14.63 -11.32
CA GLU A 152 16.36 -15.30 -12.24
C GLU A 152 17.80 -14.79 -12.07
N LYS A 153 17.98 -13.59 -11.52
CA LYS A 153 19.28 -12.94 -11.31
C LYS A 153 19.72 -12.93 -9.84
N LEU A 154 18.77 -12.99 -8.92
CA LEU A 154 18.99 -12.82 -7.49
C LEU A 154 18.44 -14.00 -6.69
N ASP A 155 19.23 -14.48 -5.74
CA ASP A 155 18.78 -15.43 -4.71
C ASP A 155 18.14 -14.66 -3.56
N VAL A 156 16.83 -14.41 -3.67
CA VAL A 156 16.05 -13.80 -2.58
C VAL A 156 16.01 -14.76 -1.40
N ALA A 157 16.50 -14.30 -0.25
CA ALA A 157 16.61 -15.09 0.96
C ALA A 157 15.48 -14.81 1.94
N ARG A 158 15.06 -13.54 2.05
CA ARG A 158 13.99 -13.15 2.97
C ARG A 158 13.25 -11.91 2.49
N ILE A 159 11.93 -11.88 2.57
CA ILE A 159 11.09 -10.68 2.45
C ILE A 159 10.21 -10.57 3.69
N ILE A 160 10.20 -9.42 4.35
CA ILE A 160 9.39 -9.23 5.56
C ILE A 160 8.98 -7.76 5.77
N PRO A 161 7.71 -7.48 6.11
CA PRO A 161 7.33 -6.20 6.70
C PRO A 161 7.92 -6.10 8.10
N TRP A 162 8.60 -5.02 8.44
CA TRP A 162 9.20 -4.89 9.78
C TRP A 162 8.55 -3.81 10.64
N GLU A 163 7.87 -2.85 10.02
CA GLU A 163 7.24 -1.74 10.73
C GLU A 163 6.01 -1.26 9.95
N ILE A 164 4.94 -0.98 10.69
CA ILE A 164 3.80 -0.19 10.23
C ILE A 164 3.46 0.81 11.32
N SER A 165 3.38 2.09 10.96
CA SER A 165 3.15 3.22 11.86
C SER A 165 2.22 4.25 11.22
N VAL A 166 1.87 5.32 11.93
CA VAL A 166 1.08 6.44 11.39
C VAL A 166 1.90 7.72 11.47
N HIS A 167 1.94 8.47 10.36
CA HIS A 167 2.65 9.73 10.20
C HIS A 167 1.72 10.74 9.52
N ARG A 168 1.51 11.91 10.15
CA ARG A 168 0.54 12.93 9.67
C ARG A 168 -0.81 12.32 9.25
N GLU A 169 -1.43 11.55 10.13
CA GLU A 169 -2.74 10.88 9.93
C GLU A 169 -2.75 9.68 8.96
N SER A 170 -1.74 9.54 8.12
CA SER A 170 -1.65 8.48 7.10
C SER A 170 -0.69 7.35 7.53
N PRO A 171 -0.98 6.09 7.20
CA PRO A 171 -0.12 4.99 7.58
C PRO A 171 1.18 4.99 6.76
N ALA A 172 2.26 4.52 7.39
CA ALA A 172 3.52 4.21 6.73
C ALA A 172 3.84 2.72 6.90
N VAL A 173 4.29 2.08 5.84
CA VAL A 173 4.66 0.66 5.80
C VAL A 173 6.12 0.52 5.41
N PHE A 174 6.82 -0.39 6.07
CA PHE A 174 8.22 -0.68 5.82
C PHE A 174 8.43 -2.17 5.53
N VAL A 175 9.00 -2.48 4.35
CA VAL A 175 9.27 -3.86 3.88
C VAL A 175 10.72 -3.99 3.43
N GLN A 176 11.40 -5.03 3.91
CA GLN A 176 12.78 -5.31 3.52
C GLN A 176 12.89 -6.66 2.81
N ALA A 177 13.79 -6.72 1.83
CA ALA A 177 14.13 -7.94 1.10
C ALA A 177 15.65 -8.15 1.10
N LEU A 178 16.11 -9.19 1.80
CA LEU A 178 17.49 -9.67 1.79
C LEU A 178 17.66 -10.61 0.59
N TYR A 179 18.66 -10.34 -0.24
CA TYR A 179 18.96 -11.16 -1.40
C TYR A 179 20.48 -11.33 -1.58
N PHE A 180 20.86 -12.29 -2.42
CA PHE A 180 22.24 -12.51 -2.81
C PHE A 180 22.40 -12.51 -4.31
N THR A 181 23.58 -12.10 -4.78
CA THR A 181 23.94 -12.08 -6.20
C THR A 181 25.36 -12.59 -6.40
N GLN A 182 25.66 -13.09 -7.58
CA GLN A 182 27.02 -13.47 -7.96
C GLN A 182 27.72 -12.29 -8.63
N THR A 183 28.92 -11.96 -8.13
CA THR A 183 29.77 -10.90 -8.71
C THR A 183 31.09 -11.51 -9.17
N GLY A 184 31.88 -10.76 -9.95
CA GLY A 184 33.23 -11.18 -10.32
C GLY A 184 34.17 -11.41 -9.11
N ALA A 185 33.81 -10.89 -7.92
CA ALA A 185 34.52 -11.10 -6.67
C ALA A 185 33.89 -12.18 -5.76
N GLY A 186 32.87 -12.91 -6.25
CA GLY A 186 32.14 -13.93 -5.50
C GLY A 186 30.72 -13.51 -5.12
N LYS A 187 30.10 -14.27 -4.20
CA LYS A 187 28.74 -14.01 -3.72
C LYS A 187 28.70 -12.71 -2.90
N ALA A 188 27.82 -11.79 -3.29
CA ALA A 188 27.53 -10.55 -2.59
C ALA A 188 26.10 -10.58 -2.01
N ALA A 189 25.89 -9.85 -0.91
CA ALA A 189 24.58 -9.65 -0.32
C ALA A 189 24.05 -8.25 -0.66
N GLY A 190 22.74 -8.13 -0.85
CA GLY A 190 22.01 -6.88 -0.98
C GLY A 190 20.82 -6.86 -0.03
N LEU A 191 20.34 -5.66 0.28
CA LEU A 191 19.20 -5.47 1.18
C LEU A 191 18.36 -4.32 0.65
N LEU A 192 17.31 -4.66 -0.08
CA LEU A 192 16.31 -3.70 -0.52
C LEU A 192 15.44 -3.33 0.69
N LYS A 193 15.31 -2.03 0.95
CA LYS A 193 14.43 -1.45 1.96
C LYS A 193 13.43 -0.57 1.25
N ILE A 194 12.16 -0.75 1.55
CA ILE A 194 11.05 -0.01 0.95
C ILE A 194 10.27 0.63 2.10
N ALA A 195 9.95 1.91 1.94
CA ALA A 195 9.03 2.62 2.82
C ALA A 195 7.93 3.23 1.96
N LEU A 196 6.67 3.15 2.39
CA LEU A 196 5.55 3.79 1.72
C LEU A 196 4.70 4.51 2.76
N HIS A 197 4.52 5.81 2.58
CA HIS A 197 3.53 6.62 3.28
C HIS A 197 2.29 6.75 2.41
N ALA A 198 1.20 6.14 2.83
CA ALA A 198 -0.04 6.00 2.05
C ALA A 198 -0.94 7.25 2.19
N ASP A 199 -0.36 8.42 2.02
CA ASP A 199 -1.13 9.66 2.03
C ASP A 199 -2.16 9.68 0.88
N LYS A 200 -3.34 10.25 1.19
CA LYS A 200 -4.47 10.28 0.25
C LYS A 200 -4.25 11.18 -0.97
N ALA A 201 -3.40 12.20 -0.85
CA ALA A 201 -3.14 13.18 -1.90
C ALA A 201 -1.74 13.05 -2.46
N HIS A 202 -0.75 12.84 -1.59
CA HIS A 202 0.66 12.83 -1.93
C HIS A 202 1.37 11.62 -1.33
N PRO A 203 1.06 10.39 -1.76
CA PRO A 203 1.76 9.23 -1.24
C PRO A 203 3.25 9.32 -1.58
N ILE A 204 4.09 8.86 -0.65
CA ILE A 204 5.54 8.94 -0.75
C ILE A 204 6.11 7.54 -0.64
N ALA A 205 6.82 7.10 -1.67
CA ALA A 205 7.52 5.82 -1.64
C ALA A 205 9.03 6.02 -1.66
N CYS A 206 9.76 5.42 -0.74
CA CYS A 206 11.22 5.49 -0.65
C CYS A 206 11.86 4.11 -0.78
N LEU A 207 13.03 4.05 -1.41
CA LEU A 207 13.84 2.87 -1.64
C LEU A 207 15.27 3.11 -1.20
N HIS A 208 15.89 2.08 -0.64
CA HIS A 208 17.32 2.04 -0.39
C HIS A 208 17.83 0.62 -0.56
N ASP A 209 18.78 0.40 -1.45
CA ASP A 209 19.35 -0.93 -1.71
C ASP A 209 20.83 -0.98 -1.35
N GLU A 210 21.08 -1.34 -0.10
CA GLU A 210 22.42 -1.50 0.48
C GLU A 210 22.31 -2.24 1.81
N VAL A 211 23.25 -3.14 2.10
CA VAL A 211 23.25 -3.93 3.34
C VAL A 211 23.46 -3.04 4.57
N GLY A 212 22.64 -3.23 5.61
CA GLY A 212 22.65 -2.37 6.80
C GLY A 212 21.81 -1.11 6.61
N TYR A 213 22.07 -0.08 7.42
CA TYR A 213 21.41 1.23 7.42
C TYR A 213 19.89 1.16 7.58
N VAL A 214 19.38 0.15 8.28
CA VAL A 214 17.94 -0.08 8.43
C VAL A 214 17.33 1.04 9.26
N ARG A 215 17.95 1.35 10.40
CA ARG A 215 17.47 2.44 11.28
C ARG A 215 17.70 3.80 10.66
N THR A 216 18.81 3.97 9.94
CA THR A 216 19.11 5.21 9.20
C THR A 216 18.04 5.47 8.14
N PHE A 217 17.71 4.48 7.32
CA PHE A 217 16.65 4.57 6.32
C PHE A 217 15.28 4.84 6.94
N GLU A 218 14.92 4.10 7.99
CA GLU A 218 13.65 4.30 8.70
C GLU A 218 13.52 5.72 9.26
N ARG A 219 14.55 6.22 9.95
CA ARG A 219 14.59 7.58 10.50
C ARG A 219 14.48 8.65 9.41
N LEU A 220 15.15 8.46 8.26
CA LEU A 220 15.05 9.35 7.12
C LEU A 220 13.61 9.38 6.58
N ALA A 221 13.04 8.21 6.30
CA ALA A 221 11.70 8.09 5.73
C ALA A 221 10.64 8.66 6.68
N LYS A 222 10.67 8.27 7.97
CA LYS A 222 9.76 8.82 9.00
C LYS A 222 9.91 10.34 9.12
N GLY A 223 11.14 10.86 9.13
CA GLY A 223 11.41 12.29 9.15
C GLY A 223 10.81 13.03 7.94
N LEU A 224 10.91 12.44 6.75
CA LEU A 224 10.29 12.95 5.53
C LEU A 224 8.76 12.96 5.67
N PHE A 225 8.15 11.86 6.12
CA PHE A 225 6.70 11.74 6.27
C PHE A 225 6.14 12.71 7.32
N ASP A 226 6.78 12.82 8.48
CA ASP A 226 6.34 13.69 9.59
C ASP A 226 6.45 15.17 9.25
N SER A 227 7.38 15.55 8.39
CA SER A 227 7.61 16.94 7.99
C SER A 227 6.96 17.33 6.67
N PHE A 228 6.36 16.38 5.94
CA PHE A 228 5.80 16.60 4.62
C PHE A 228 4.57 17.51 4.69
N ASP A 229 4.66 18.72 4.17
CA ASP A 229 3.59 19.72 4.16
C ASP A 229 3.25 20.13 2.74
N SER A 230 1.96 20.10 2.39
CA SER A 230 1.48 20.41 1.04
C SER A 230 0.24 21.29 1.08
N LYS A 231 0.09 22.16 0.08
CA LYS A 231 -1.17 22.88 -0.15
C LYS A 231 -2.14 21.98 -0.92
N SER A 232 -2.61 20.92 -0.27
CA SER A 232 -3.54 20.01 -0.94
C SER A 232 -4.89 20.69 -1.16
N ALA A 233 -5.40 20.59 -2.40
CA ALA A 233 -6.78 20.95 -2.72
C ALA A 233 -7.78 19.84 -2.34
N ALA A 234 -7.30 18.68 -1.87
CA ALA A 234 -8.15 17.57 -1.50
C ALA A 234 -9.02 17.93 -0.29
N ALA A 235 -10.29 17.54 -0.32
CA ALA A 235 -11.18 17.73 0.81
C ALA A 235 -10.61 17.09 2.08
N GLU A 236 -10.70 17.79 3.21
CA GLU A 236 -10.41 17.21 4.50
C GLU A 236 -11.60 16.37 5.00
N PRO A 237 -11.37 15.13 5.45
CA PRO A 237 -12.41 14.32 6.05
C PRO A 237 -12.79 14.88 7.42
N GLU A 238 -14.07 14.76 7.76
CA GLU A 238 -14.59 15.13 9.09
C GLU A 238 -14.19 14.11 10.16
N TYR A 239 -13.84 12.90 9.74
CA TYR A 239 -13.34 11.83 10.58
C TYR A 239 -12.32 10.98 9.82
N THR A 240 -11.25 10.60 10.48
CA THR A 240 -10.24 9.65 9.99
C THR A 240 -9.95 8.65 11.10
N ASP A 241 -9.88 7.37 10.79
CA ASP A 241 -9.30 6.35 11.65
C ASP A 241 -8.30 5.48 10.92
N THR A 242 -7.32 4.98 11.66
CA THR A 242 -6.35 4.01 11.15
C THR A 242 -6.21 2.88 12.15
N VAL A 243 -6.33 1.65 11.66
CA VAL A 243 -6.07 0.42 12.41
C VAL A 243 -4.87 -0.30 11.78
N ILE A 244 -4.06 -0.94 12.61
CA ILE A 244 -2.90 -1.73 12.18
C ILE A 244 -3.20 -3.19 12.46
N LEU A 245 -2.96 -4.04 11.46
CA LEU A 245 -3.07 -5.48 11.54
C LEU A 245 -1.71 -6.08 11.92
N ARG A 246 -1.70 -7.02 12.87
CA ARG A 246 -0.51 -7.77 13.26
C ARG A 246 -0.76 -9.27 13.29
N LEU A 247 0.19 -10.03 12.74
CA LEU A 247 0.28 -11.47 12.90
C LEU A 247 1.26 -11.77 14.04
N ASP A 248 0.72 -12.16 15.18
CA ASP A 248 1.39 -12.11 16.48
C ASP A 248 1.97 -10.71 16.75
N LYS A 249 3.29 -10.55 16.64
CA LYS A 249 4.00 -9.27 16.80
C LYS A 249 4.38 -8.61 15.48
N LEU A 250 4.24 -9.33 14.37
CA LEU A 250 4.65 -8.86 13.05
C LEU A 250 3.56 -7.92 12.50
N PRO A 251 3.86 -6.66 12.18
CA PRO A 251 2.90 -5.81 11.48
C PRO A 251 2.73 -6.32 10.04
N VAL A 252 1.49 -6.61 9.66
CA VAL A 252 1.16 -7.23 8.36
C VAL A 252 0.14 -6.44 7.56
N GLY A 253 -0.34 -5.30 8.05
CA GLY A 253 -1.21 -4.45 7.26
C GLY A 253 -1.76 -3.26 8.02
N PHE A 254 -2.55 -2.47 7.32
CA PHE A 254 -3.33 -1.39 7.90
C PHE A 254 -4.69 -1.28 7.20
N GLU A 255 -5.64 -0.65 7.85
CA GLU A 255 -6.86 -0.12 7.22
C GLU A 255 -7.03 1.34 7.68
N THR A 256 -7.41 2.20 6.74
CA THR A 256 -7.77 3.59 6.97
C THR A 256 -9.21 3.80 6.60
N SER A 257 -9.98 4.51 7.42
CA SER A 257 -11.32 4.95 7.05
C SER A 257 -11.49 6.44 7.21
N ASP A 258 -12.00 7.07 6.16
CA ASP A 258 -12.23 8.50 6.06
C ASP A 258 -13.72 8.77 5.83
N LEU A 259 -14.30 9.68 6.60
CA LEU A 259 -15.65 10.17 6.41
C LEU A 259 -15.61 11.57 5.80
N PHE A 260 -16.27 11.75 4.67
CA PHE A 260 -16.38 13.03 3.98
C PHE A 260 -17.82 13.52 3.98
N LYS A 261 -17.98 14.84 4.13
CA LYS A 261 -19.26 15.50 3.89
C LYS A 261 -19.58 15.50 2.40
N GLY A 262 -20.81 15.16 2.06
CA GLY A 262 -21.39 15.31 0.73
C GLY A 262 -22.45 16.42 0.70
N GLU A 263 -23.15 16.49 -0.42
CA GLU A 263 -24.30 17.40 -0.63
C GLU A 263 -25.54 16.89 0.11
N ASP A 264 -26.47 17.78 0.43
CA ASP A 264 -27.77 17.46 1.04
C ASP A 264 -27.69 16.62 2.33
N GLY A 265 -26.63 16.79 3.12
CA GLY A 265 -26.41 16.03 4.35
C GLY A 265 -25.98 14.57 4.13
N GLN A 266 -25.76 14.15 2.88
CA GLN A 266 -25.16 12.87 2.57
C GLN A 266 -23.70 12.85 3.05
N ARG A 267 -23.20 11.65 3.33
CA ARG A 267 -21.79 11.45 3.68
C ARG A 267 -21.20 10.35 2.82
N ARG A 268 -19.88 10.34 2.71
CA ARG A 268 -19.12 9.31 2.01
C ARG A 268 -18.12 8.68 2.96
N TRP A 269 -18.20 7.35 3.10
CA TRP A 269 -17.23 6.57 3.84
C TRP A 269 -16.26 5.90 2.87
N LEU A 270 -14.99 6.30 2.92
CA LEU A 270 -13.91 5.72 2.14
C LEU A 270 -13.08 4.84 3.08
N SER A 271 -13.02 3.53 2.84
CA SER A 271 -12.05 2.65 3.51
C SER A 271 -10.99 2.18 2.52
N ARG A 272 -9.74 2.08 2.96
CA ARG A 272 -8.59 1.61 2.19
C ARG A 272 -7.70 0.78 3.09
N SER A 273 -7.31 -0.40 2.66
CA SER A 273 -6.41 -1.29 3.39
C SER A 273 -5.35 -1.88 2.48
N ALA A 274 -4.24 -2.28 3.08
CA ALA A 274 -3.23 -3.09 2.44
C ALA A 274 -2.70 -4.13 3.42
N THR A 275 -2.53 -5.36 2.96
CA THR A 275 -1.97 -6.47 3.73
C THR A 275 -0.73 -7.07 3.05
N PHE A 276 0.18 -7.58 3.87
CA PHE A 276 1.54 -8.03 3.53
C PHE A 276 1.86 -9.30 4.33
N ILE A 277 1.10 -10.37 4.11
CA ILE A 277 1.19 -11.59 4.91
C ILE A 277 2.30 -12.49 4.36
N PRO A 278 3.37 -12.80 5.12
CA PRO A 278 4.39 -13.74 4.64
C PRO A 278 3.79 -15.11 4.33
N ARG A 279 3.97 -15.61 3.10
CA ARG A 279 3.59 -16.99 2.73
C ARG A 279 4.71 -17.97 3.03
N ASP A 280 5.93 -17.55 2.74
CA ASP A 280 7.18 -18.25 3.01
C ASP A 280 8.29 -17.20 3.23
N PRO A 281 9.53 -17.59 3.58
CA PRO A 281 10.59 -16.61 3.81
C PRO A 281 10.81 -15.64 2.65
N LYS A 282 10.58 -16.06 1.40
CA LYS A 282 10.95 -15.34 0.17
C LYS A 282 9.78 -14.60 -0.49
N SER A 283 8.56 -14.72 0.01
CA SER A 283 7.38 -14.15 -0.65
C SER A 283 6.34 -13.59 0.32
N LEU A 284 5.61 -12.57 -0.14
CA LEU A 284 4.48 -11.99 0.56
C LEU A 284 3.19 -12.26 -0.21
N HIS A 285 2.14 -12.57 0.54
CA HIS A 285 0.78 -12.37 0.08
C HIS A 285 0.42 -10.90 0.21
N ILE A 286 0.11 -10.26 -0.91
CA ILE A 286 -0.22 -8.84 -0.94
C ILE A 286 -1.65 -8.68 -1.42
N GLU A 287 -2.45 -7.97 -0.64
CA GLU A 287 -3.82 -7.59 -0.98
C GLU A 287 -4.04 -6.10 -0.70
N ASP A 288 -4.73 -5.44 -1.60
CA ASP A 288 -5.29 -4.10 -1.39
C ASP A 288 -6.81 -4.18 -1.43
N GLU A 289 -7.48 -3.54 -0.47
CA GLU A 289 -8.93 -3.35 -0.51
C GLU A 289 -9.25 -1.86 -0.46
N ALA A 290 -10.25 -1.44 -1.23
CA ALA A 290 -10.80 -0.10 -1.18
C ALA A 290 -12.33 -0.14 -1.29
N SER A 291 -13.00 0.66 -0.47
CA SER A 291 -14.45 0.85 -0.58
C SER A 291 -14.85 2.30 -0.49
N ASN A 292 -15.87 2.69 -1.24
CA ASN A 292 -16.45 4.04 -1.23
C ASN A 292 -17.97 3.89 -1.08
N VAL A 293 -18.49 4.17 0.11
CA VAL A 293 -19.89 3.97 0.47
C VAL A 293 -20.59 5.32 0.61
N LEU A 294 -21.68 5.50 -0.13
CA LEU A 294 -22.55 6.67 -0.04
C LEU A 294 -23.63 6.44 1.02
N ILE A 295 -23.71 7.37 1.97
CA ILE A 295 -24.55 7.29 3.16
C ILE A 295 -25.56 8.44 3.13
N ASP A 296 -26.84 8.15 3.37
CA ASP A 296 -27.87 9.17 3.49
C ASP A 296 -27.90 9.85 4.88
N PRO A 297 -28.66 10.95 5.07
CA PRO A 297 -28.73 11.64 6.36
C PRO A 297 -29.22 10.77 7.53
N GLU A 298 -29.93 9.66 7.24
CA GLU A 298 -30.37 8.70 8.25
C GLU A 298 -29.32 7.62 8.55
N GLY A 299 -28.12 7.69 7.96
CA GLY A 299 -27.03 6.75 8.19
C GLY A 299 -27.16 5.44 7.41
N ARG A 300 -28.00 5.39 6.37
CA ARG A 300 -28.25 4.18 5.58
C ARG A 300 -27.40 4.19 4.30
N ILE A 301 -27.05 2.99 3.82
CA ILE A 301 -26.32 2.86 2.56
C ILE A 301 -27.25 3.21 1.39
N LYS A 302 -26.91 4.22 0.57
CA LYS A 302 -27.54 4.47 -0.74
C LYS A 302 -26.87 3.73 -1.87
N GLY A 303 -25.58 3.43 -1.71
CA GLY A 303 -24.80 2.68 -2.67
C GLY A 303 -23.34 2.67 -2.29
N GLY A 304 -22.53 2.00 -3.08
CA GLY A 304 -21.09 2.00 -2.90
C GLY A 304 -20.36 1.20 -3.95
N VAL A 305 -19.04 1.28 -3.91
CA VAL A 305 -18.14 0.47 -4.72
C VAL A 305 -17.14 -0.17 -3.79
N TRP A 306 -16.89 -1.46 -3.96
CA TRP A 306 -15.86 -2.22 -3.27
C TRP A 306 -14.93 -2.80 -4.32
N VAL A 307 -13.63 -2.66 -4.11
CA VAL A 307 -12.57 -3.17 -4.97
C VAL A 307 -11.60 -3.92 -4.08
N GLU A 308 -11.24 -5.12 -4.50
CA GLU A 308 -10.19 -5.91 -3.89
C GLU A 308 -9.23 -6.31 -5.00
N THR A 309 -7.95 -6.16 -4.73
CA THR A 309 -6.88 -6.67 -5.59
C THR A 309 -6.01 -7.61 -4.79
N SER A 310 -5.70 -8.76 -5.37
CA SER A 310 -4.86 -9.78 -4.76
C SER A 310 -3.71 -10.06 -5.69
N GLN A 311 -2.48 -9.95 -5.20
CA GLN A 311 -1.27 -10.02 -6.02
C GLN A 311 -1.33 -9.05 -7.22
N GLY A 312 -1.96 -7.89 -6.99
CA GLY A 312 -2.28 -6.81 -7.95
C GLY A 312 -3.00 -7.24 -9.23
N GLU A 313 -3.79 -8.32 -9.15
CA GLU A 313 -4.91 -8.58 -10.05
C GLU A 313 -6.21 -8.24 -9.33
N VAL A 314 -7.19 -7.67 -10.04
CA VAL A 314 -8.51 -7.38 -9.43
C VAL A 314 -9.24 -8.68 -9.15
N SER A 315 -9.37 -9.04 -7.87
CA SER A 315 -10.12 -10.22 -7.42
C SER A 315 -11.61 -9.92 -7.34
N HIS A 316 -11.98 -8.74 -6.83
CA HIS A 316 -13.37 -8.33 -6.68
C HIS A 316 -13.56 -6.86 -7.07
N ARG A 317 -14.63 -6.57 -7.82
CA ARG A 317 -15.13 -5.20 -8.02
C ARG A 317 -16.64 -5.23 -8.03
N ILE A 318 -17.28 -4.72 -6.98
CA ILE A 318 -18.74 -4.77 -6.82
C ILE A 318 -19.29 -3.38 -6.58
N GLU A 319 -20.33 -3.02 -7.31
CA GLU A 319 -21.12 -1.82 -7.11
C GLU A 319 -22.47 -2.19 -6.50
N LEU A 320 -22.92 -1.40 -5.54
CA LEU A 320 -24.22 -1.52 -4.89
C LEU A 320 -25.03 -0.24 -5.12
N SER A 321 -26.31 -0.37 -5.40
CA SER A 321 -27.23 0.76 -5.51
C SER A 321 -28.57 0.45 -4.86
N GLN A 322 -29.03 1.36 -4.00
CA GLN A 322 -30.34 1.27 -3.37
C GLN A 322 -31.44 1.35 -4.43
N LYS A 323 -32.43 0.47 -4.32
CA LYS A 323 -33.65 0.43 -5.13
C LYS A 323 -34.86 0.79 -4.25
N LYS A 324 -36.08 0.46 -4.70
CA LYS A 324 -37.30 0.63 -3.90
C LYS A 324 -37.51 -0.58 -2.99
N ASN A 325 -38.45 -0.47 -2.04
CA ASN A 325 -38.94 -1.60 -1.24
C ASN A 325 -37.85 -2.39 -0.50
N PHE A 326 -36.85 -1.71 0.09
CA PHE A 326 -35.76 -2.34 0.84
C PHE A 326 -34.92 -3.33 -0.01
N GLN A 327 -34.76 -3.00 -1.29
CA GLN A 327 -33.93 -3.75 -2.22
C GLN A 327 -32.67 -2.99 -2.60
N TYR A 328 -31.64 -3.74 -2.94
CA TYR A 328 -30.41 -3.22 -3.52
C TYR A 328 -30.09 -3.96 -4.81
N GLY A 329 -29.69 -3.25 -5.87
CA GLY A 329 -29.11 -3.85 -7.05
C GLY A 329 -27.60 -3.91 -6.89
N TYR A 330 -26.99 -5.05 -7.22
CA TYR A 330 -25.54 -5.20 -7.29
C TYR A 330 -25.11 -5.55 -8.71
N ALA A 331 -23.93 -5.10 -9.11
CA ALA A 331 -23.31 -5.45 -10.38
C ALA A 331 -21.79 -5.31 -10.29
N GLY A 332 -21.05 -6.13 -11.03
CA GLY A 332 -19.59 -6.06 -11.02
C GLY A 332 -18.92 -7.33 -11.52
N GLU A 333 -17.71 -7.58 -11.03
CA GLU A 333 -16.85 -8.71 -11.40
C GLU A 333 -16.26 -9.37 -10.15
N VAL A 334 -16.19 -10.70 -10.16
CA VAL A 334 -15.54 -11.54 -9.14
C VAL A 334 -14.68 -12.56 -9.88
N GLU A 335 -13.38 -12.54 -9.62
CA GLU A 335 -12.37 -13.38 -10.28
C GLU A 335 -12.52 -13.32 -11.82
N GLY A 336 -12.71 -12.11 -12.35
CA GLY A 336 -12.94 -11.86 -13.79
C GLY A 336 -14.31 -12.29 -14.33
N LYS A 337 -15.20 -12.85 -13.50
CA LYS A 337 -16.57 -13.24 -13.90
C LYS A 337 -17.57 -12.17 -13.55
N LYS A 338 -18.42 -11.78 -14.51
CA LYS A 338 -19.49 -10.82 -14.27
C LYS A 338 -20.54 -11.38 -13.34
N VAL A 339 -20.93 -10.58 -12.35
CA VAL A 339 -22.02 -10.87 -11.41
C VAL A 339 -22.98 -9.69 -11.37
N GLN A 340 -24.27 -9.96 -11.30
CA GLN A 340 -25.29 -8.93 -11.13
C GLN A 340 -26.59 -9.53 -10.58
N GLY A 341 -27.34 -8.74 -9.83
CA GLY A 341 -28.61 -9.19 -9.28
C GLY A 341 -29.28 -8.17 -8.40
N THR A 342 -30.23 -8.64 -7.60
CA THR A 342 -30.96 -7.82 -6.63
C THR A 342 -31.01 -8.55 -5.30
N ILE A 343 -30.63 -7.83 -4.25
CA ILE A 343 -30.73 -8.23 -2.85
C ILE A 343 -32.08 -7.75 -2.33
N SER A 344 -32.85 -8.65 -1.72
CA SER A 344 -34.05 -8.30 -0.96
C SER A 344 -33.80 -8.57 0.51
N LEU A 345 -33.98 -7.55 1.35
CA LEU A 345 -33.65 -7.64 2.78
C LEU A 345 -34.83 -8.25 3.55
N ALA A 346 -34.57 -9.34 4.27
CA ALA A 346 -35.59 -10.10 4.99
C ALA A 346 -36.31 -9.25 6.06
N THR A 347 -35.58 -8.34 6.70
CA THR A 347 -36.05 -7.48 7.79
C THR A 347 -36.92 -6.31 7.32
N LYS A 348 -37.04 -6.08 5.99
CA LYS A 348 -37.64 -4.86 5.41
C LYS A 348 -37.04 -3.58 6.03
N ALA A 349 -35.76 -3.62 6.37
CA ALA A 349 -34.98 -2.49 6.85
C ALA A 349 -33.85 -2.22 5.87
N TRP A 350 -33.40 -0.97 5.76
CA TRP A 350 -32.24 -0.60 4.94
C TRP A 350 -30.95 -1.06 5.58
N LEU A 351 -29.90 -1.26 4.77
CA LEU A 351 -28.57 -1.61 5.29
C LEU A 351 -28.00 -0.46 6.11
N ALA A 352 -27.51 -0.79 7.29
CA ALA A 352 -26.76 0.14 8.12
C ALA A 352 -25.42 0.43 7.43
N SER A 353 -25.01 1.70 7.45
CA SER A 353 -23.65 2.07 7.07
C SER A 353 -22.67 1.79 8.21
N PRO A 354 -21.34 1.76 7.94
CA PRO A 354 -20.33 1.69 8.99
C PRO A 354 -20.49 2.78 10.07
N VAL A 355 -20.93 3.97 9.67
CA VAL A 355 -21.19 5.10 10.59
C VAL A 355 -22.40 4.85 11.48
N ALA A 356 -23.50 4.32 10.93
CA ALA A 356 -24.69 3.98 11.71
C ALA A 356 -24.41 2.85 12.71
N THR A 357 -23.67 1.83 12.28
CA THR A 357 -23.22 0.74 13.15
C THR A 357 -22.37 1.26 14.30
N ALA A 358 -21.34 2.05 14.02
CA ALA A 358 -20.49 2.64 15.05
C ALA A 358 -21.30 3.53 16.01
N SER A 359 -22.22 4.34 15.50
CA SER A 359 -23.09 5.19 16.32
C SER A 359 -23.98 4.40 17.27
N GLU A 360 -24.57 3.29 16.80
CA GLU A 360 -25.41 2.43 17.62
C GLU A 360 -24.58 1.71 18.69
N LEU A 361 -23.39 1.20 18.32
CA LEU A 361 -22.45 0.61 19.27
C LEU A 361 -22.00 1.63 20.33
N ALA A 362 -21.66 2.85 19.94
CA ALA A 362 -21.33 3.94 20.88
C ALA A 362 -22.46 4.23 21.86
N ARG A 363 -23.71 4.22 21.38
CA ARG A 363 -24.91 4.37 22.23
C ARG A 363 -25.07 3.21 23.20
N LEU A 364 -24.86 1.98 22.76
CA LEU A 364 -24.92 0.79 23.61
C LEU A 364 -23.79 0.77 24.65
N LEU A 365 -22.60 1.25 24.30
CA LEU A 365 -21.46 1.34 25.21
C LEU A 365 -21.73 2.26 26.40
N LYS A 366 -22.52 3.32 26.22
CA LYS A 366 -22.95 4.23 27.31
C LYS A 366 -23.88 3.56 28.33
N LYS A 367 -24.57 2.48 27.95
CA LYS A 367 -25.39 1.69 28.88
C LYS A 367 -24.47 0.80 29.72
N LYS A 368 -24.84 0.54 30.98
CA LYS A 368 -24.14 -0.43 31.82
C LYS A 368 -24.58 -1.86 31.46
N GLY A 369 -23.67 -2.82 31.56
CA GLY A 369 -23.96 -4.26 31.41
C GLY A 369 -23.85 -4.81 29.99
N ALA A 370 -24.26 -6.06 29.79
CA ALA A 370 -24.17 -6.75 28.51
C ALA A 370 -25.07 -6.11 27.43
N PHE A 371 -24.71 -6.32 26.16
CA PHE A 371 -25.59 -6.05 25.02
C PHE A 371 -25.43 -7.11 23.94
N ASP A 372 -26.46 -7.31 23.12
CA ASP A 372 -26.46 -8.17 21.93
C ASP A 372 -27.07 -7.37 20.78
N LEU A 373 -26.23 -6.88 19.86
CA LEU A 373 -26.65 -6.19 18.65
C LEU A 373 -26.49 -7.15 17.47
N LYS A 374 -27.58 -7.40 16.75
CA LYS A 374 -27.60 -8.18 15.51
C LYS A 374 -28.02 -7.28 14.36
N GLN A 375 -27.28 -7.30 13.28
CA GLN A 375 -27.58 -6.52 12.08
C GLN A 375 -27.04 -7.20 10.82
N GLN A 376 -27.39 -6.63 9.68
CA GLN A 376 -26.89 -7.07 8.38
C GLN A 376 -25.88 -6.05 7.84
N GLU A 377 -24.73 -6.54 7.40
CA GLU A 377 -23.66 -5.75 6.80
C GLU A 377 -23.35 -6.28 5.40
N TYR A 378 -23.04 -5.38 4.48
CA TYR A 378 -22.72 -5.75 3.11
C TYR A 378 -21.20 -5.82 2.92
N MET A 379 -20.69 -7.05 2.83
CA MET A 379 -19.26 -7.36 2.65
C MET A 379 -19.10 -8.22 1.39
N PRO A 380 -18.96 -7.59 0.20
CA PRO A 380 -19.01 -8.31 -1.07
C PRO A 380 -17.81 -9.23 -1.34
N SER A 381 -16.72 -9.10 -0.57
CA SER A 381 -15.59 -10.05 -0.57
C SER A 381 -15.98 -11.40 0.04
N VAL A 382 -16.98 -11.45 0.93
CA VAL A 382 -17.50 -12.69 1.51
C VAL A 382 -18.59 -13.30 0.63
N ASP A 383 -19.61 -12.50 0.31
CA ASP A 383 -20.70 -12.90 -0.59
C ASP A 383 -21.27 -11.65 -1.28
N PRO A 384 -21.06 -11.46 -2.60
CA PRO A 384 -21.56 -10.27 -3.30
C PRO A 384 -23.08 -10.34 -3.52
N THR A 385 -23.71 -11.48 -3.28
CA THR A 385 -25.12 -11.72 -3.62
C THR A 385 -26.08 -11.46 -2.46
N LYS A 386 -25.56 -11.29 -1.25
CA LYS A 386 -26.36 -11.01 -0.04
C LYS A 386 -25.52 -10.33 1.05
N PRO A 387 -26.15 -9.55 1.95
CA PRO A 387 -25.52 -9.13 3.19
C PRO A 387 -25.24 -10.33 4.09
N ILE A 388 -24.26 -10.18 4.96
CA ILE A 388 -23.96 -11.15 6.01
C ILE A 388 -24.58 -10.68 7.33
N ASP A 389 -24.99 -11.64 8.16
CA ASP A 389 -25.42 -11.34 9.52
C ASP A 389 -24.18 -11.14 10.41
N VAL A 390 -24.17 -10.03 11.15
CA VAL A 390 -23.11 -9.67 12.10
C VAL A 390 -23.72 -9.51 13.48
N GLN A 391 -23.08 -10.10 14.48
CA GLN A 391 -23.48 -9.99 15.87
C GLN A 391 -22.36 -9.38 16.71
N TYR A 392 -22.68 -8.32 17.44
CA TYR A 392 -21.83 -7.71 18.45
C TYR A 392 -22.38 -8.02 19.84
N LEU A 393 -21.60 -8.76 20.64
CA LEU A 393 -21.97 -9.19 21.97
C LEU A 393 -20.99 -8.62 22.99
N ARG A 394 -21.43 -7.75 23.89
CA ARG A 394 -20.64 -7.36 25.08
C ARG A 394 -21.01 -8.25 26.25
N ASP A 395 -20.03 -8.89 26.87
CA ASP A 395 -20.24 -9.71 28.06
C ASP A 395 -20.14 -8.91 29.37
N ALA A 396 -20.24 -9.60 30.51
CA ALA A 396 -20.15 -8.98 31.83
C ALA A 396 -18.74 -8.45 32.19
N SER A 397 -17.69 -8.93 31.52
CA SER A 397 -16.32 -8.41 31.66
C SER A 397 -16.10 -7.10 30.90
N GLY A 398 -17.01 -6.78 29.97
CA GLY A 398 -16.90 -5.64 29.07
C GLY A 398 -16.21 -5.97 27.75
N SER A 399 -15.73 -7.20 27.56
CA SER A 399 -15.21 -7.67 26.28
C SER A 399 -16.34 -7.76 25.25
N VAL A 400 -16.02 -7.41 24.02
CA VAL A 400 -16.92 -7.48 22.87
C VAL A 400 -16.48 -8.63 21.97
N THR A 401 -17.39 -9.55 21.69
CA THR A 401 -17.26 -10.55 20.63
C THR A 401 -18.00 -10.06 19.39
N VAL A 402 -17.35 -10.10 18.23
CA VAL A 402 -17.99 -9.90 16.92
C VAL A 402 -18.01 -11.24 16.19
N ASN A 403 -19.21 -11.74 15.89
CA ASN A 403 -19.40 -12.92 15.06
C ASN A 403 -19.85 -12.46 13.67
N MET A 404 -19.10 -12.85 12.63
CA MET A 404 -19.43 -12.59 11.23
C MET A 404 -19.08 -13.83 10.39
N SER A 405 -20.07 -14.46 9.77
CA SER A 405 -19.86 -15.72 9.03
C SER A 405 -19.08 -16.78 9.84
N ALA A 406 -17.94 -17.26 9.35
CA ALA A 406 -17.06 -18.20 10.05
C ALA A 406 -16.02 -17.51 10.96
N THR A 407 -15.97 -16.18 10.97
CA THR A 407 -14.98 -15.39 11.70
C THR A 407 -15.55 -14.93 13.04
N ARG A 408 -14.73 -15.08 14.07
CA ARG A 408 -14.99 -14.57 15.42
C ARG A 408 -13.86 -13.66 15.85
N LEU A 409 -14.20 -12.42 16.19
CA LEU A 409 -13.28 -11.44 16.77
C LEU A 409 -13.60 -11.26 18.25
N VAL A 410 -12.60 -11.14 19.10
CA VAL A 410 -12.77 -10.83 20.54
C VAL A 410 -11.89 -9.66 20.92
N GLY A 411 -12.45 -8.66 21.60
CA GLY A 411 -11.75 -7.41 21.82
C GLY A 411 -12.52 -6.36 22.59
N SER A 412 -12.22 -5.10 22.28
CA SER A 412 -12.87 -3.92 22.84
C SER A 412 -13.20 -2.90 21.76
N LEU A 413 -14.27 -2.17 21.99
CA LEU A 413 -14.67 -1.02 21.18
C LEU A 413 -14.20 0.27 21.86
N ALA A 414 -13.88 1.26 21.06
CA ALA A 414 -13.59 2.61 21.51
C ALA A 414 -14.91 3.36 21.83
N PRO A 415 -14.85 4.54 22.48
CA PRO A 415 -16.05 5.30 22.86
C PRO A 415 -16.95 5.72 21.68
N ASP A 416 -16.40 5.81 20.47
CA ASP A 416 -17.12 6.10 19.23
C ASP A 416 -17.70 4.84 18.57
N GLY A 417 -17.64 3.68 19.24
CA GLY A 417 -18.22 2.42 18.78
C GLY A 417 -17.41 1.72 17.68
N ARG A 418 -16.23 2.24 17.33
CA ARG A 418 -15.29 1.61 16.38
C ARG A 418 -14.37 0.63 17.10
N PRO A 419 -13.73 -0.30 16.36
CA PRO A 419 -12.76 -1.21 16.96
C PRO A 419 -11.59 -0.49 17.63
N GLU A 420 -11.28 -0.83 18.88
CA GLU A 420 -10.09 -0.34 19.58
C GLU A 420 -8.97 -1.38 19.49
N ALA A 421 -9.26 -2.62 19.88
CA ALA A 421 -8.35 -3.75 19.75
C ALA A 421 -9.15 -5.05 19.66
N PHE A 422 -8.85 -5.90 18.69
CA PHE A 422 -9.49 -7.21 18.51
C PHE A 422 -8.47 -8.27 18.12
N GLU A 423 -8.75 -9.51 18.51
CA GLU A 423 -8.04 -10.72 18.07
C GLU A 423 -9.01 -11.61 17.29
N VAL A 424 -8.56 -12.13 16.14
CA VAL A 424 -9.27 -13.15 15.37
C VAL A 424 -9.08 -14.50 16.07
N SER A 425 -10.17 -15.14 16.46
CA SER A 425 -10.18 -16.43 17.14
C SER A 425 -10.05 -17.58 16.14
N ALA A 426 -8.87 -17.72 15.51
CA ALA A 426 -8.55 -18.74 14.50
C ALA A 426 -7.41 -19.71 14.90
N GLY A 427 -6.91 -19.61 16.14
CA GLY A 427 -5.71 -20.33 16.57
C GLY A 427 -4.42 -19.58 16.19
N PRO A 428 -3.24 -20.10 16.57
CA PRO A 428 -1.96 -19.49 16.21
C PRO A 428 -1.64 -19.68 14.72
N PRO A 429 -0.97 -18.72 14.07
CA PRO A 429 -0.58 -17.40 14.59
C PRO A 429 -1.77 -16.46 14.79
N ARG A 430 -1.72 -15.57 15.79
CA ARG A 430 -2.86 -14.71 16.16
C ARG A 430 -2.90 -13.47 15.26
N LEU A 431 -3.99 -13.28 14.53
CA LEU A 431 -4.24 -12.01 13.85
C LEU A 431 -4.90 -11.02 14.81
N THR A 432 -4.26 -9.88 15.04
CA THR A 432 -4.79 -8.80 15.87
C THR A 432 -4.97 -7.53 15.04
N LEU A 433 -6.02 -6.78 15.36
CA LEU A 433 -6.26 -5.43 14.89
C LEU A 433 -6.11 -4.48 16.08
N GLN A 434 -5.43 -3.37 15.88
CA GLN A 434 -5.29 -2.33 16.90
C GLN A 434 -5.45 -0.94 16.29
N ARG A 435 -6.27 -0.11 16.90
CA ARG A 435 -6.42 1.30 16.52
C ARG A 435 -5.13 2.06 16.80
N ALA A 436 -4.62 2.71 15.77
CA ALA A 436 -3.35 3.44 15.79
C ALA A 436 -3.56 4.96 15.72
N TYR A 437 -4.65 5.40 15.08
CA TYR A 437 -4.93 6.83 14.92
C TYR A 437 -6.43 7.10 14.84
N VAL A 438 -6.84 8.28 15.33
CA VAL A 438 -8.18 8.84 15.12
C VAL A 438 -8.11 10.37 15.12
N ARG A 439 -8.87 10.97 14.20
CA ARG A 439 -9.25 12.39 14.24
C ARG A 439 -10.74 12.54 13.96
N GLY A 440 -11.34 13.55 14.59
CA GLY A 440 -12.74 13.90 14.35
C GLY A 440 -13.72 13.11 15.22
N LYS A 441 -15.01 13.17 14.85
CA LYS A 441 -16.11 12.48 15.53
C LYS A 441 -17.09 11.96 14.49
N LEU A 442 -17.69 10.80 14.76
CA LEU A 442 -18.75 10.20 13.94
C LEU A 442 -20.11 10.85 14.19
#